data_AF-A0A2G6LQ09-F1
#
_entry.id   AF-A0A2G6LQ09-F1
#
_cell.length_a   1.000
_cell.length_b   1.000
_cell.length_c   1.000
_cell.angle_alpha   90.00
_cell.angle_beta   90.00
_cell.angle_gamma   90.00
#
_symmetry.space_group_name_H-M   'P 1'
#
loop_
_entity.id
_entity.type
_entity.pdbx_description
1 polymer ?
#
loop_
_entity_poly.entity_id
_entity_poly.type
_entity_poly.pdbx_seq_one_letter_code
_entity_poly.pdbx_strand_id
1 'polypeptide(L)'
;MTMKSDFSIGEIVVCIDDKRRWYRLGKLKKNEMYTVEGFNPYDGGLILKEVKSLRSGCKAYAADRFRKVDYKFAQNLITQLTTKLPLSVQADKKLFKEGTKE
;
A
#
# COMPACT_ATOMS: atom_id res chain seq x y z
N MET A 1 10.61 27.62 -4.00
CA MET A 1 9.38 27.04 -3.43
C MET A 1 9.72 25.64 -2.94
N THR A 2 9.92 25.48 -1.63
CA THR A 2 10.16 24.17 -1.01
C THR A 2 8.83 23.42 -1.04
N MET A 3 8.67 22.49 -1.98
CA MET A 3 7.50 21.61 -1.96
C MET A 3 7.59 20.78 -0.69
N LYS A 4 6.70 21.07 0.26
CA LYS A 4 6.55 20.28 1.47
C LYS A 4 6.05 18.91 1.00
N SER A 5 6.91 17.90 1.01
CA SER A 5 6.50 16.54 0.69
C SER A 5 5.46 16.14 1.74
N ASP A 6 4.23 15.85 1.32
CA ASP A 6 3.16 15.45 2.24
C ASP A 6 3.49 14.17 2.99
N PHE A 7 4.48 13.41 2.53
CA PHE A 7 4.90 12.13 3.08
C PHE A 7 5.83 12.27 4.29
N SER A 8 5.87 11.24 5.12
CA SER A 8 6.78 11.10 6.27
C SER A 8 7.70 9.89 6.15
N ILE A 9 8.88 9.93 6.77
CA ILE A 9 9.77 8.77 6.85
C ILE A 9 9.08 7.66 7.66
N GLY A 10 9.14 6.43 7.18
CA GLY A 10 8.45 5.27 7.75
C GLY A 10 7.00 5.11 7.28
N GLU A 11 6.47 6.05 6.49
CA GLU A 11 5.11 5.95 5.93
C GLU A 11 5.05 4.92 4.80
N ILE A 12 3.93 4.19 4.73
CA ILE A 12 3.64 3.27 3.63
C ILE A 12 2.86 4.01 2.55
N VAL A 13 3.36 3.93 1.32
CA VAL A 13 2.78 4.58 0.15
C VAL A 13 2.51 3.56 -0.95
N VAL A 14 1.46 3.79 -1.75
CA VAL A 14 1.13 2.96 -2.91
C VAL A 14 1.59 3.65 -4.18
N CYS A 15 2.33 2.94 -5.03
CA CYS A 15 2.70 3.42 -6.36
C CYS A 15 1.47 3.43 -7.29
N ILE A 16 1.14 4.59 -7.84
CA ILE A 16 0.06 4.77 -8.82
C ILE A 16 0.57 4.86 -10.27
N ASP A 17 1.84 5.22 -10.46
CA ASP A 17 2.48 5.32 -11.78
C ASP A 17 3.93 4.82 -11.78
N ASP A 18 4.12 3.64 -12.36
CA ASP A 18 5.41 2.94 -12.46
C ASP A 18 6.16 3.20 -13.77
N LYS A 19 5.63 4.06 -14.66
CA LYS A 19 6.17 4.27 -16.00
C LYS A 19 6.50 5.73 -16.28
N ARG A 20 7.44 5.92 -17.21
CA ARG A 20 7.67 7.20 -17.86
C ARG A 20 7.51 7.03 -19.36
N ARG A 21 6.49 7.68 -19.93
CA ARG A 21 6.06 7.50 -21.33
C ARG A 21 5.79 6.02 -21.65
N TRP A 22 6.77 5.34 -22.24
CA TRP A 22 6.65 3.97 -22.75
C TRP A 22 7.45 2.93 -21.96
N TYR A 23 8.34 3.32 -21.03
CA TYR A 23 9.18 2.38 -20.28
C TYR A 23 8.93 2.41 -18.76
N ARG A 24 9.24 1.30 -18.09
CA ARG A 24 9.12 1.13 -16.63
C ARG A 24 10.30 1.76 -15.88
N LEU A 25 10.03 2.32 -14.70
CA LEU A 25 11.02 2.94 -13.83
C LEU A 25 11.72 1.90 -12.96
N GLY A 26 12.52 1.03 -13.60
CA GLY A 26 13.29 0.01 -12.92
C GLY A 26 12.40 -1.07 -12.30
N LYS A 27 12.52 -1.27 -10.99
CA LYS A 27 11.76 -2.29 -10.23
C LYS A 27 10.46 -1.77 -9.63
N LEU A 28 10.15 -0.49 -9.81
CA LEU A 28 8.90 0.10 -9.37
C LEU A 28 7.73 -0.57 -10.11
N LYS A 29 6.68 -0.93 -9.38
CA LYS A 29 5.47 -1.54 -9.94
C LYS A 29 4.23 -0.83 -9.46
N LYS A 30 3.27 -0.68 -10.37
CA LYS A 30 1.98 -0.06 -10.06
C LYS A 30 1.18 -0.93 -9.09
N ASN A 31 0.48 -0.28 -8.16
CA ASN A 31 -0.33 -0.85 -7.08
C ASN A 31 0.45 -1.63 -6.01
N GLU A 32 1.79 -1.61 -6.04
CA GLU A 32 2.59 -2.12 -4.92
C GLU A 32 2.78 -1.05 -3.84
N MET A 33 2.94 -1.51 -2.61
CA MET A 33 3.21 -0.70 -1.43
C MET A 33 4.71 -0.64 -1.15
N TYR A 34 5.17 0.53 -0.72
CA TYR A 34 6.58 0.80 -0.42
C TYR A 34 6.70 1.65 0.84
N THR A 35 7.82 1.52 1.55
CA THR A 35 8.13 2.29 2.75
C THR A 35 9.03 3.45 2.39
N VAL A 36 8.64 4.67 2.79
CA VAL A 36 9.48 5.86 2.63
C VAL A 36 10.66 5.78 3.60
N GLU A 37 11.88 5.68 3.07
CA GLU A 37 13.13 5.67 3.84
C GLU A 37 13.73 7.08 3.96
N GLY A 38 13.45 7.95 3.00
CA GLY A 38 13.94 9.32 3.01
C GLY A 38 13.50 10.12 1.80
N PHE A 39 14.09 11.30 1.66
CA PHE A 39 13.75 12.25 0.61
C PHE A 39 15.00 12.71 -0.13
N ASN A 40 14.87 12.91 -1.43
CA ASN A 40 15.87 13.60 -2.21
C ASN A 40 15.92 15.08 -1.81
N PRO A 41 17.07 15.62 -1.38
CA PRO A 41 17.18 17.01 -0.91
C PRO A 41 16.90 18.06 -2.01
N TYR A 42 16.95 17.69 -3.28
CA TYR A 42 16.80 18.62 -4.39
C TYR A 42 15.36 18.81 -4.87
N ASP A 43 14.60 17.71 -4.96
CA ASP A 43 13.26 17.70 -5.59
C ASP A 43 12.17 17.11 -4.66
N GLY A 44 12.51 16.68 -3.45
CA GLY A 44 11.57 16.06 -2.52
C GLY A 44 11.07 14.67 -2.96
N GLY A 45 11.72 14.05 -3.95
CA GLY A 45 11.41 12.69 -4.39
C GLY A 45 11.58 11.67 -3.27
N LEU A 46 10.77 10.62 -3.30
CA LEU A 46 10.74 9.55 -2.30
C LEU A 46 11.87 8.54 -2.54
N ILE A 47 12.68 8.33 -1.52
CA ILE A 47 13.61 7.20 -1.42
C ILE A 47 12.85 6.06 -0.74
N LEU A 48 12.77 4.92 -1.40
CA LEU A 48 12.01 3.76 -0.92
C LEU A 48 12.95 2.69 -0.39
N LYS A 49 12.53 2.04 0.71
CA LYS A 49 13.32 0.98 1.37
C LYS A 49 13.49 -0.26 0.47
N GLU A 50 12.44 -0.65 -0.24
CA GLU A 50 12.38 -1.91 -0.99
C GLU A 50 13.00 -1.80 -2.38
N VAL A 51 12.92 -0.62 -3.01
CA VAL A 51 13.36 -0.41 -4.40
C VAL A 51 14.11 0.91 -4.55
N LYS A 52 15.22 0.87 -5.27
CA LYS A 52 16.04 2.06 -5.55
C LYS A 52 15.87 2.47 -7.01
N SER A 53 15.71 3.77 -7.24
CA SER A 53 15.67 4.30 -8.61
C SER A 53 17.02 4.10 -9.28
N LEU A 54 17.03 3.40 -10.41
CA LEU A 54 18.25 3.11 -11.18
C LEU A 54 18.81 4.34 -11.91
N ARG A 55 17.97 5.36 -12.14
CA ARG A 55 18.31 6.52 -12.99
C ARG A 55 18.43 7.84 -12.23
N SER A 56 18.06 7.87 -10.95
CA SER A 56 18.22 9.07 -10.13
C SER A 56 19.56 9.02 -9.39
N GLY A 57 20.34 10.10 -9.47
CA GLY A 57 21.58 10.25 -8.70
C GLY A 57 21.36 10.14 -7.18
N CYS A 58 20.15 10.48 -6.72
CA CYS A 58 19.74 10.35 -5.32
C CYS A 58 18.89 9.10 -5.05
N LYS A 59 18.79 8.16 -6.01
CA LYS A 59 18.03 6.90 -5.92
C LYS A 59 16.55 7.06 -5.56
N ALA A 60 15.99 8.25 -5.77
CA ALA A 60 14.61 8.60 -5.46
C ALA A 60 13.67 8.51 -6.68
N TYR A 61 12.38 8.37 -6.41
CA TYR A 61 11.28 8.46 -7.37
C TYR A 61 10.45 9.73 -7.11
N ALA A 62 9.83 10.28 -8.14
CA ALA A 62 9.00 11.48 -8.00
C ALA A 62 7.79 11.21 -7.09
N ALA A 63 7.47 12.15 -6.19
CA ALA A 63 6.45 11.99 -5.16
C ALA A 63 5.01 11.89 -5.71
N ASP A 64 4.75 12.53 -6.84
CA ASP A 64 3.46 12.51 -7.57
C ASP A 64 3.06 11.11 -8.08
N ARG A 65 4.00 10.16 -8.08
CA ARG A 65 3.78 8.75 -8.45
C ARG A 65 3.19 7.91 -7.33
N PHE A 66 3.03 8.48 -6.15
CA PHE A 66 2.63 7.76 -4.96
C PHE A 66 1.39 8.38 -4.34
N ARG A 67 0.58 7.53 -3.70
CA ARG A 67 -0.53 7.95 -2.83
C ARG A 67 -0.32 7.41 -1.43
N LYS A 68 -0.80 8.17 -0.45
CA LYS A 68 -0.86 7.74 0.94
C LYS A 68 -1.85 6.60 1.13
N VAL A 69 -1.54 5.70 2.05
CA VAL A 69 -2.47 4.66 2.48
C VAL A 69 -3.17 5.12 3.75
N ASP A 70 -4.48 5.33 3.68
CA ASP A 70 -5.29 5.60 4.86
C ASP A 70 -5.80 4.29 5.46
N TYR A 71 -5.02 3.74 6.40
CA TYR A 71 -5.40 2.53 7.13
C TYR A 71 -6.64 2.74 8.00
N LYS A 72 -6.91 3.96 8.49
CA LYS A 72 -8.12 4.23 9.29
C LYS A 72 -9.36 4.12 8.41
N PHE A 73 -9.30 4.68 7.21
CA PHE A 73 -10.36 4.52 6.22
C PHE A 73 -10.60 3.04 5.89
N ALA A 74 -9.52 2.30 5.57
CA ALA A 74 -9.63 0.87 5.26
C ALA A 74 -10.25 0.07 6.41
N GLN A 75 -9.81 0.32 7.65
CA GLN A 75 -10.34 -0.34 8.83
C GLN A 75 -11.82 -0.03 9.04
N ASN A 76 -12.21 1.25 8.94
CA ASN A 76 -13.60 1.67 9.09
C ASN A 76 -14.50 1.02 8.02
N LEU A 77 -14.02 0.93 6.77
CA LEU A 77 -14.75 0.28 5.69
C LEU A 77 -14.94 -1.22 5.96
N ILE A 78 -13.87 -1.91 6.38
CA ILE A 78 -13.92 -3.33 6.75
C ILE A 78 -14.92 -3.54 7.89
N THR A 79 -14.83 -2.73 8.95
CA THR A 79 -15.77 -2.79 10.08
C THR A 79 -17.20 -2.61 9.60
N GLN A 80 -17.50 -1.58 8.80
CA GLN A 80 -18.85 -1.36 8.27
C GLN A 80 -19.38 -2.53 7.44
N LEU A 81 -18.54 -3.15 6.62
CA LEU A 81 -18.91 -4.30 5.79
C LEU A 81 -19.14 -5.55 6.64
N THR A 82 -18.29 -5.79 7.64
CA THR A 82 -18.43 -6.93 8.56
C THR A 82 -19.66 -6.78 9.46
N THR A 83 -19.96 -5.57 9.94
CA THR A 83 -21.16 -5.32 10.79
C THR A 83 -22.46 -5.40 10.00
N LYS A 84 -22.45 -5.13 8.69
CA LYS A 84 -23.63 -5.21 7.82
C LYS A 84 -23.93 -6.60 7.26
N LEU A 85 -23.03 -7.57 7.43
CA LEU A 85 -23.29 -8.96 7.04
C LEU A 85 -24.20 -9.60 8.11
N PRO A 86 -25.42 -10.06 7.77
CA PRO A 86 -26.22 -10.85 8.68
C PRO A 86 -25.50 -12.16 9.01
N LEU A 87 -25.64 -12.62 10.25
CA LEU A 87 -25.06 -13.83 10.87
C LEU A 87 -25.42 -15.17 10.18
N SER A 88 -25.82 -15.19 8.91
CA SER A 88 -26.33 -16.39 8.23
C SER A 88 -25.26 -17.35 7.70
N VAL A 89 -23.97 -17.14 7.96
CA VAL A 89 -22.88 -18.02 7.45
C VAL A 89 -22.06 -18.67 8.57
N GLN A 90 -22.40 -18.48 9.85
CA GLN A 90 -21.70 -19.14 10.96
C GLN A 90 -22.36 -20.44 11.46
N ALA A 91 -23.41 -20.93 10.81
CA ALA A 91 -24.17 -22.10 11.27
C ALA A 91 -23.69 -23.47 10.74
N ASP A 92 -22.66 -23.56 9.89
CA ASP A 92 -22.29 -24.84 9.23
C ASP A 92 -21.06 -25.55 9.83
N LYS A 93 -20.70 -25.28 11.09
CA LYS A 93 -19.61 -26.03 11.78
C LYS A 93 -20.04 -26.83 13.01
N LYS A 94 -21.35 -26.97 13.27
CA LYS A 94 -21.86 -27.78 14.39
C LYS A 94 -22.64 -29.03 13.98
N LEU A 95 -22.57 -29.45 12.71
CA LEU A 95 -23.28 -30.64 12.22
C LEU A 95 -22.34 -31.79 11.83
N PHE A 96 -21.33 -32.11 12.64
CA PHE A 96 -20.46 -33.28 12.38
C PHE A 96 -19.86 -33.90 13.65
N LYS A 97 -20.60 -33.93 14.77
CA LYS A 97 -20.20 -34.67 15.97
C LYS A 97 -21.38 -35.31 16.73
N GLU A 98 -22.40 -35.81 16.06
CA GLU A 98 -23.33 -36.78 16.67
C GLU A 98 -23.74 -37.78 15.59
N GLY A 99 -23.08 -38.94 15.54
CA GLY A 99 -23.41 -39.94 14.53
C GLY A 99 -22.38 -41.04 14.32
N THR A 100 -21.94 -41.70 15.39
CA THR A 100 -21.50 -43.11 15.29
C THR A 100 -21.73 -43.79 16.62
N LYS A 101 -22.90 -44.45 16.72
CA LYS A 101 -23.10 -45.63 17.56
C LYS A 101 -22.68 -46.82 16.73
N GLU A 102 -21.83 -47.68 17.28
CA GLU A 102 -22.03 -49.14 17.35
C GLU A 102 -21.50 -49.63 18.70
#